data_AF-A0AA39XEM2-F1
#
_entry.id   AF-A0AA39XEM2-F1
#
_cell.length_a   1.000
_cell.length_b   1.000
_cell.length_c   1.000
_cell.angle_alpha   90.00
_cell.angle_beta   90.00
_cell.angle_gamma   90.00
#
_symmetry.space_group_name_H-M   'P 1'
#
loop_
_entity.id
_entity.type
_entity.pdbx_description
1 polymer ?
#
loop_
_entity_poly.entity_id
_entity_poly.type
_entity_poly.pdbx_seq_one_letter_code
_entity_poly.pdbx_strand_id
1 'polypeptide(L)'
;MTDIGRAFLAKAWLFQAIIASPTFIILGTTAMFAVWEPNYWTVYDFITFSFTATMAGGIIFLVLVQRQLPNVGKLWTFRFELAKAAIATGLWVWLMVDALCGPERRRGYGSDAQLRRVIMSAVSVNFLFIFFYPTAVYTFVQLDRQQHEDQAAPEAERGQANENTPLLADE
;
A
#
# COMPACT_ATOMS: atom_id res chain seq x y z
N MET A 1 21.81 11.25 0.19
CA MET A 1 20.52 11.20 -0.53
C MET A 1 19.53 12.01 0.29
N THR A 2 18.99 13.06 -0.33
CA THR A 2 18.48 14.33 0.22
C THR A 2 17.41 14.22 1.32
N ASP A 3 17.48 15.10 2.33
CA ASP A 3 16.49 15.27 3.42
C ASP A 3 15.03 15.31 2.95
N ILE A 4 14.82 15.76 1.70
CA ILE A 4 13.54 15.82 1.00
C ILE A 4 12.88 14.43 0.90
N GLY A 5 13.64 13.38 0.57
CA GLY A 5 13.09 12.03 0.45
C GLY A 5 12.57 11.51 1.78
N ARG A 6 13.32 11.74 2.86
CA ARG A 6 12.94 11.34 4.22
C ARG A 6 11.72 12.14 4.72
N ALA A 7 11.66 13.44 4.41
CA ALA A 7 10.51 14.29 4.74
C ALA A 7 9.24 13.91 3.97
N PHE A 8 9.37 13.53 2.69
CA PHE A 8 8.26 13.03 1.88
C PHE A 8 7.69 11.73 2.47
N LEU A 9 8.56 10.77 2.80
CA LEU A 9 8.17 9.50 3.40
C LEU A 9 7.52 9.66 4.79
N ALA A 10 8.03 10.59 5.60
CA ALA A 10 7.46 10.92 6.89
C ALA A 10 6.02 11.47 6.82
N LYS A 11 5.59 11.97 5.64
CA LYS A 11 4.24 12.48 5.40
C LYS A 11 3.44 11.66 4.39
N ALA A 12 4.05 10.69 3.72
CA ALA A 12 3.40 9.87 2.69
C ALA A 12 2.18 9.11 3.24
N TRP A 13 2.25 8.64 4.49
CA TRP A 13 1.12 8.00 5.18
C TRP A 13 -0.12 8.90 5.26
N LEU A 14 0.07 10.22 5.42
CA LEU A 14 -1.02 11.18 5.49
C LEU A 14 -1.72 11.29 4.14
N PHE A 15 -0.96 11.36 3.05
CA PHE A 15 -1.51 11.40 1.69
C PHE A 15 -2.25 10.10 1.35
N GLN A 16 -1.69 8.93 1.71
CA GLN A 16 -2.34 7.64 1.52
C GLN A 16 -3.70 7.59 2.24
N ALA A 17 -3.77 8.03 3.50
CA ALA A 17 -5.02 8.09 4.25
C ALA A 17 -6.02 9.12 3.70
N ILE A 18 -5.55 10.30 3.30
CA ILE A 18 -6.41 11.35 2.72
C ILE A 18 -7.03 10.88 1.40
N ILE A 19 -6.28 10.18 0.55
CA ILE A 19 -6.79 9.66 -0.73
C ILE A 19 -7.77 8.50 -0.49
N ALA A 20 -7.51 7.64 0.49
CA ALA A 20 -8.39 6.51 0.82
C ALA A 20 -9.70 6.95 1.52
N SER A 21 -9.69 8.05 2.27
CA SER A 21 -10.84 8.47 3.11
C SER A 21 -12.13 8.79 2.33
N PRO A 22 -12.11 9.59 1.25
CA PRO A 22 -13.30 9.83 0.44
C PRO A 22 -13.87 8.54 -0.14
N THR A 23 -12.99 7.65 -0.61
CA THR A 23 -13.38 6.35 -1.17
C THR A 23 -14.10 5.50 -0.12
N PHE A 24 -13.54 5.43 1.10
CA PHE A 24 -14.16 4.72 2.21
C PHE A 24 -15.53 5.29 2.59
N ILE A 25 -15.62 6.62 2.77
CA ILE A 25 -16.84 7.28 3.26
C ILE A 25 -17.95 7.21 2.21
N ILE A 26 -17.66 7.60 0.96
CA ILE A 26 -18.66 7.66 -0.10
C ILE A 26 -19.17 6.25 -0.42
N LEU A 27 -18.25 5.31 -0.69
CA LEU A 27 -18.65 3.95 -1.09
C LEU A 27 -19.22 3.14 0.07
N GLY A 28 -18.72 3.34 1.29
CA GLY A 28 -19.30 2.73 2.48
C GLY A 28 -20.74 3.21 2.72
N THR A 29 -20.99 4.50 2.51
CA THR A 29 -22.34 5.07 2.64
C THR A 29 -23.27 4.57 1.53
N THR A 30 -22.82 4.53 0.28
CA THR A 30 -23.64 4.00 -0.83
C THR A 30 -23.92 2.50 -0.66
N ALA A 31 -22.98 1.74 -0.11
CA ALA A 31 -23.23 0.35 0.25
C ALA A 31 -24.36 0.21 1.28
N MET A 32 -24.42 1.08 2.30
CA MET A 32 -25.52 1.05 3.26
C MET A 32 -26.87 1.33 2.58
N PHE A 33 -26.95 2.31 1.68
CA PHE A 33 -28.18 2.57 0.93
C PHE A 33 -28.59 1.41 0.01
N ALA A 34 -27.62 0.72 -0.58
CA ALA A 34 -27.85 -0.45 -1.41
C ALA A 34 -28.51 -1.63 -0.66
N VAL A 35 -28.46 -1.68 0.67
CA VAL A 35 -29.20 -2.71 1.46
C VAL A 35 -30.70 -2.42 1.52
N TRP A 36 -31.08 -1.15 1.42
CA TRP A 36 -32.48 -0.72 1.60
C TRP A 36 -33.30 -0.70 0.32
N GLU A 37 -32.66 -0.86 -0.85
CA GLU A 37 -33.33 -0.90 -2.14
C GLU A 37 -33.57 -2.35 -2.61
N PRO A 38 -34.83 -2.83 -2.68
CA PRO A 38 -35.15 -4.19 -3.07
C PRO A 38 -35.07 -4.34 -4.59
N ASN A 39 -33.86 -4.46 -5.14
CA ASN A 39 -33.64 -4.77 -6.55
C ASN A 39 -32.49 -5.77 -6.72
N TYR A 40 -32.58 -6.68 -7.70
CA TYR A 40 -31.56 -7.71 -7.94
C TYR A 40 -30.18 -7.10 -8.24
N TRP A 41 -30.19 -5.97 -8.93
CA TRP A 41 -29.02 -5.17 -9.27
C TRP A 41 -28.33 -4.56 -8.04
N THR A 42 -29.08 -4.35 -6.96
CA THR A 42 -28.59 -3.71 -5.74
C THR A 42 -27.66 -4.63 -4.93
N VAL A 43 -27.78 -5.96 -5.07
CA VAL A 43 -26.86 -6.92 -4.42
C VAL A 43 -25.45 -6.82 -5.00
N TYR A 44 -25.33 -6.67 -6.33
CA TYR A 44 -24.03 -6.45 -6.96
C TYR A 44 -23.40 -5.13 -6.50
N ASP A 45 -24.19 -4.05 -6.53
CA ASP A 45 -23.71 -2.73 -6.12
C ASP A 45 -23.30 -2.72 -4.64
N PHE A 46 -24.06 -3.41 -3.78
CA PHE A 46 -23.72 -3.62 -2.37
C PHE A 46 -22.38 -4.32 -2.19
N ILE A 47 -22.16 -5.45 -2.88
CA ILE A 47 -20.91 -6.22 -2.77
C ILE A 47 -19.74 -5.38 -3.27
N THR A 48 -19.87 -4.76 -4.45
CA THR A 48 -18.81 -3.97 -5.07
C THR A 48 -18.43 -2.76 -4.23
N PHE A 49 -19.42 -2.02 -3.73
CA PHE A 49 -19.17 -0.86 -2.86
C PHE A 49 -18.62 -1.27 -1.49
N SER A 50 -19.14 -2.33 -0.89
CA SER A 50 -18.63 -2.84 0.40
C SER A 50 -17.19 -3.30 0.28
N PHE A 51 -16.86 -4.09 -0.75
CA PHE A 51 -15.50 -4.59 -0.96
C PHE A 51 -14.49 -3.45 -1.19
N THR A 52 -14.86 -2.49 -2.03
CA THR A 52 -14.03 -1.30 -2.31
C THR A 52 -13.86 -0.44 -1.05
N ALA A 53 -14.92 -0.25 -0.27
CA ALA A 53 -14.87 0.45 1.00
C ALA A 53 -13.99 -0.29 2.01
N THR A 54 -14.12 -1.62 2.16
CA THR A 54 -13.29 -2.40 3.08
C THR A 54 -11.80 -2.31 2.72
N MET A 55 -11.44 -2.37 1.45
CA MET A 55 -10.04 -2.19 1.02
C MET A 55 -9.51 -0.78 1.33
N ALA A 56 -10.28 0.27 1.04
CA ALA A 56 -9.93 1.63 1.40
C ALA A 56 -9.80 1.82 2.93
N GLY A 57 -10.72 1.24 3.69
CA GLY A 57 -10.68 1.19 5.15
C GLY A 57 -9.47 0.43 5.68
N GLY A 58 -9.05 -0.65 5.01
CA GLY A 58 -7.84 -1.40 5.32
C GLY A 58 -6.57 -0.55 5.18
N ILE A 59 -6.48 0.29 4.14
CA ILE A 59 -5.37 1.24 3.97
C ILE A 59 -5.35 2.24 5.13
N ILE A 60 -6.49 2.82 5.48
CA ILE A 60 -6.61 3.78 6.60
C ILE A 60 -6.22 3.11 7.92
N PHE A 61 -6.70 1.88 8.16
CA PHE A 61 -6.38 1.11 9.34
C PHE A 61 -4.89 0.85 9.46
N LEU A 62 -4.22 0.38 8.40
CA LEU A 62 -2.78 0.17 8.41
C LEU A 62 -2.00 1.45 8.69
N VAL A 63 -2.44 2.59 8.13
CA VAL A 63 -1.85 3.90 8.41
C VAL A 63 -2.02 4.30 9.89
N LEU A 64 -3.20 4.10 10.47
CA LEU A 64 -3.46 4.40 11.89
C LEU A 64 -2.64 3.51 12.82
N VAL A 65 -2.55 2.21 12.53
CA VAL A 65 -1.73 1.25 13.29
C VAL A 65 -0.26 1.63 13.23
N GLN A 66 0.26 1.93 12.03
CA GLN A 66 1.65 2.36 11.85
C GLN A 66 1.95 3.66 12.60
N ARG A 67 0.98 4.57 12.71
CA ARG A 67 1.10 5.80 13.52
C ARG A 67 1.14 5.53 15.03
N GLN A 68 0.42 4.52 15.51
CA GLN A 68 0.40 4.15 16.92
C GLN A 68 1.66 3.37 17.35
N LEU A 69 2.43 2.85 16.40
CA LEU A 69 3.66 2.11 16.65
C LEU A 69 4.88 2.88 16.11
N PRO A 70 5.33 3.96 16.78
CA PRO A 70 6.42 4.80 16.28
C PRO A 70 7.81 4.11 16.25
N ASN A 71 7.98 2.99 16.97
CA ASN A 71 9.26 2.26 17.09
C ASN A 71 9.18 0.81 16.57
N VAL A 72 8.38 0.53 15.54
CA VAL A 72 8.41 -0.82 14.92
C VAL A 72 9.72 -1.00 14.17
N GLY A 73 10.37 -2.16 14.36
CA GLY A 73 11.60 -2.51 13.64
C GLY A 73 11.42 -2.43 12.12
N LYS A 74 12.51 -2.16 11.39
CA LYS A 74 12.48 -1.88 9.94
C LYS A 74 11.76 -2.96 9.12
N LEU A 75 11.85 -4.23 9.53
CA LEU A 75 11.13 -5.36 8.92
C LEU A 75 9.60 -5.20 9.01
N TRP A 76 9.08 -4.76 10.15
CA TRP A 76 7.65 -4.55 10.33
C TRP A 76 7.16 -3.35 9.53
N THR A 77 7.94 -2.27 9.48
CA THR A 77 7.66 -1.10 8.64
C THR A 77 7.58 -1.50 7.17
N PHE A 78 8.52 -2.31 6.69
CA PHE A 78 8.45 -2.87 5.33
C PHE A 78 7.18 -3.69 5.10
N ARG A 79 6.79 -4.56 6.04
CA ARG A 79 5.55 -5.35 5.94
C ARG A 79 4.30 -4.47 5.87
N PHE A 80 4.24 -3.38 6.64
CA PHE A 80 3.13 -2.42 6.59
C PHE A 80 3.05 -1.70 5.24
N GLU A 81 4.18 -1.21 4.72
CA GLU A 81 4.23 -0.56 3.39
C GLU A 81 3.87 -1.54 2.27
N LEU A 82 4.38 -2.77 2.35
CA LEU A 82 4.07 -3.84 1.39
C LEU A 82 2.58 -4.21 1.43
N ALA A 83 1.98 -4.34 2.62
CA ALA A 83 0.56 -4.63 2.78
C ALA A 83 -0.31 -3.51 2.20
N LYS A 84 0.04 -2.24 2.44
CA LYS A 84 -0.66 -1.09 1.84
C LYS A 84 -0.57 -1.11 0.31
N ALA A 85 0.63 -1.36 -0.23
CA ALA A 85 0.83 -1.46 -1.68
C ALA A 85 0.05 -2.64 -2.29
N ALA A 86 0.01 -3.79 -1.61
CA ALA A 86 -0.75 -4.95 -2.05
C ALA A 86 -2.27 -4.68 -2.06
N ILE A 87 -2.80 -4.05 -1.00
CA ILE A 87 -4.23 -3.67 -0.94
C ILE A 87 -4.56 -2.64 -2.03
N ALA A 88 -3.70 -1.63 -2.23
CA ALA A 88 -3.90 -0.65 -3.30
C ALA A 88 -3.86 -1.28 -4.70
N THR A 89 -2.99 -2.27 -4.91
CA THR A 89 -2.92 -3.03 -6.17
C THR A 89 -4.13 -3.91 -6.36
N GLY A 90 -4.58 -4.61 -5.32
CA GLY A 90 -5.83 -5.37 -5.34
C GLY A 90 -7.04 -4.48 -5.67
N LEU A 91 -7.11 -3.29 -5.05
CA LEU A 91 -8.16 -2.31 -5.32
C LEU A 91 -8.13 -1.82 -6.77
N TRP A 92 -6.94 -1.54 -7.31
CA TRP A 92 -6.78 -1.13 -8.70
C TRP A 92 -7.22 -2.24 -9.68
N VAL A 93 -6.75 -3.47 -9.47
CA VAL A 93 -7.16 -4.63 -10.29
C VAL A 93 -8.67 -4.84 -10.20
N TRP A 94 -9.24 -4.74 -9.00
CA TRP A 94 -10.68 -4.83 -8.77
C TRP A 94 -11.45 -3.77 -9.58
N LEU A 95 -11.06 -2.51 -9.50
CA LEU A 95 -11.69 -1.42 -10.25
C LEU A 95 -11.55 -1.59 -11.77
N MET A 96 -10.42 -2.14 -12.23
CA MET A 96 -10.21 -2.41 -13.66
C MET A 96 -11.10 -3.55 -14.16
N VAL A 97 -11.22 -4.64 -13.37
CA VAL A 97 -12.12 -5.75 -13.68
C VAL A 97 -13.58 -5.30 -13.64
N ASP A 98 -13.98 -4.53 -12.64
CA ASP A 98 -15.33 -3.95 -12.54
C ASP A 98 -15.65 -3.04 -13.74
N ALA A 99 -14.70 -2.19 -14.17
CA ALA A 99 -14.90 -1.33 -15.34
C ALA A 99 -15.03 -2.11 -16.67
N LEU A 100 -14.33 -3.24 -16.81
CA LEU A 100 -14.34 -4.07 -18.03
C LEU A 100 -15.52 -5.04 -18.08
N CYS A 101 -15.83 -5.68 -16.95
CA CYS A 101 -16.77 -6.81 -16.84
C CYS A 101 -18.07 -6.45 -16.11
N GLY A 102 -18.22 -5.22 -15.61
CA GLY A 102 -19.36 -4.81 -14.79
C GLY A 102 -20.73 -4.92 -15.49
N PRO A 103 -21.80 -5.11 -14.70
CA PRO A 103 -23.16 -5.26 -15.20
C PRO A 103 -23.72 -4.01 -15.87
N GLU A 104 -23.05 -2.85 -15.82
CA GLU A 104 -23.44 -1.65 -16.56
C GLU A 104 -23.61 -1.89 -18.07
N ARG A 105 -22.87 -2.84 -18.66
CA ARG A 105 -23.10 -3.29 -20.06
C ARG A 105 -24.52 -3.80 -20.30
N ARG A 106 -25.18 -4.34 -19.27
CA ARG A 106 -26.56 -4.86 -19.31
C ARG A 106 -27.60 -3.82 -18.85
N ARG A 107 -27.19 -2.76 -18.15
CA ARG A 107 -28.07 -1.68 -17.65
C ARG A 107 -28.38 -0.60 -18.71
N GLY A 108 -27.85 -0.72 -19.93
CA GLY A 108 -28.12 0.23 -21.02
C GLY A 108 -27.44 1.60 -20.86
N TYR A 109 -26.50 1.74 -19.92
CA TYR A 109 -25.64 2.92 -19.84
C TYR A 109 -24.81 3.00 -21.14
N GLY A 110 -24.80 4.16 -21.80
CA GLY A 110 -24.06 4.37 -23.05
C GLY A 110 -22.57 4.07 -22.91
N SER A 111 -21.91 3.77 -24.04
CA SER A 111 -20.47 3.42 -24.10
C SER A 111 -19.57 4.40 -23.37
N ASP A 112 -19.98 5.67 -23.28
CA ASP A 112 -19.23 6.76 -22.66
C ASP A 112 -19.09 6.61 -21.14
N ALA A 113 -20.10 6.06 -20.46
CA ALA A 113 -20.04 5.82 -19.02
C ALA A 113 -19.03 4.70 -18.69
N GLN A 114 -18.99 3.66 -19.52
CA GLN A 114 -18.02 2.57 -19.38
C GLN A 114 -16.60 3.06 -19.69
N LEU A 115 -16.43 3.81 -20.78
CA LEU A 115 -15.13 4.40 -21.15
C LEU A 115 -14.59 5.31 -20.04
N ARG A 116 -15.45 6.16 -19.45
CA ARG A 116 -15.05 7.04 -18.34
C ARG A 116 -14.58 6.25 -17.12
N ARG A 117 -15.23 5.14 -16.76
CA ARG A 117 -14.78 4.28 -15.65
C ARG A 117 -13.44 3.61 -15.93
N VAL A 118 -13.24 3.11 -17.16
CA VAL A 118 -11.94 2.54 -17.58
C VAL A 118 -10.84 3.60 -17.53
N ILE A 119 -11.09 4.81 -18.03
CA ILE A 119 -10.12 5.92 -17.97
C ILE A 119 -9.80 6.28 -16.52
N MET A 120 -10.81 6.41 -15.66
CA MET A 120 -10.59 6.73 -14.24
C MET A 120 -9.81 5.63 -13.51
N SER A 121 -10.08 4.36 -13.82
CA SER A 121 -9.32 3.22 -13.27
C SER A 121 -7.89 3.20 -13.80
N ALA A 122 -7.68 3.46 -15.09
CA ALA A 122 -6.36 3.58 -15.70
C ALA A 122 -5.57 4.76 -15.09
N VAL A 123 -6.21 5.91 -14.89
CA VAL A 123 -5.61 7.06 -14.22
C VAL A 123 -5.27 6.73 -12.76
N SER A 124 -6.07 5.90 -12.10
CA SER A 124 -5.83 5.55 -10.70
C SER A 124 -4.52 4.79 -10.46
N VAL A 125 -3.95 4.16 -11.50
CA VAL A 125 -2.62 3.53 -11.44
C VAL A 125 -1.51 4.53 -11.06
N ASN A 126 -1.66 5.80 -11.43
CA ASN A 126 -0.68 6.84 -11.09
C ASN A 126 -0.55 7.01 -9.58
N PHE A 127 -1.64 6.85 -8.82
CA PHE A 127 -1.58 6.93 -7.37
C PHE A 127 -0.77 5.80 -6.76
N LEU A 128 -0.79 4.59 -7.34
CA LEU A 128 0.08 3.49 -6.91
C LEU A 128 1.55 3.84 -7.12
N PHE A 129 1.91 4.29 -8.32
CA PHE A 129 3.29 4.60 -8.67
C PHE A 129 3.86 5.80 -7.92
N ILE A 130 3.02 6.76 -7.50
CA ILE A 130 3.47 7.97 -6.80
C ILE A 130 3.46 7.79 -5.28
N PHE A 131 2.43 7.14 -4.72
CA PHE A 131 2.21 7.14 -3.27
C PHE A 131 2.47 5.79 -2.58
N PHE A 132 2.40 4.66 -3.28
CA PHE A 132 2.52 3.33 -2.66
C PHE A 132 3.82 2.61 -3.00
N TYR A 133 4.21 2.57 -4.28
CA TYR A 133 5.46 1.90 -4.66
C TYR A 133 6.72 2.61 -4.17
N PRO A 134 6.82 3.95 -4.18
CA PRO A 134 8.03 4.61 -3.68
C PRO A 134 8.25 4.36 -2.19
N THR A 135 7.20 4.25 -1.39
CA THR A 135 7.31 3.97 0.06
C THR A 135 7.71 2.52 0.31
N ALA A 136 7.16 1.58 -0.45
CA ALA A 136 7.53 0.16 -0.40
C ALA A 136 8.99 -0.09 -0.85
N VAL A 137 9.40 0.51 -1.97
CA VAL A 137 10.78 0.38 -2.48
C VAL A 137 11.78 1.03 -1.52
N TYR A 138 11.46 2.18 -0.95
CA TYR A 138 12.34 2.82 0.02
C TYR A 138 12.58 1.95 1.25
N THR A 139 11.52 1.39 1.82
CA THR A 139 11.64 0.52 3.00
C THR A 139 12.35 -0.79 2.68
N PHE A 140 12.20 -1.31 1.45
CA PHE A 140 12.98 -2.43 0.95
C PHE A 140 14.48 -2.12 0.90
N VAL A 141 14.88 -1.02 0.25
CA VAL A 141 16.29 -0.59 0.18
C VAL A 141 16.88 -0.33 1.56
N GLN A 142 16.08 0.18 2.50
CA GLN A 142 16.53 0.43 3.86
C GLN A 142 16.72 -0.87 4.67
N LEU A 143 15.89 -1.88 4.41
CA LEU A 143 16.03 -3.21 5.02
C LEU A 143 17.26 -3.93 4.46
N ASP A 144 17.44 -3.91 3.14
CA ASP A 144 18.57 -4.51 2.42
C ASP A 144 19.91 -3.93 2.89
N ARG A 145 20.01 -2.60 2.99
CA ARG A 145 21.21 -1.93 3.54
C ARG A 145 21.50 -2.34 4.98
N GLN A 146 20.46 -2.47 5.81
CA GLN A 146 20.66 -2.92 7.18
C GLN A 146 21.17 -4.37 7.23
N GLN A 147 20.63 -5.27 6.40
CA GLN A 147 21.10 -6.65 6.35
C GLN A 147 22.57 -6.74 5.91
N HIS A 148 22.99 -5.89 4.97
CA HIS A 148 24.40 -5.80 4.56
C HIS A 148 25.30 -5.20 5.64
N GLU A 149 24.86 -4.17 6.37
CA GLU A 149 25.60 -3.60 7.52
C GLU A 149 25.71 -4.60 8.67
N ASP A 150 24.62 -5.29 9.02
CA ASP A 150 24.56 -6.31 10.06
C ASP A 150 25.36 -7.58 9.70
N GLN A 151 25.66 -7.83 8.41
CA GLN A 151 26.57 -8.89 7.96
C GLN A 151 28.03 -8.44 7.88
N ALA A 152 28.30 -7.18 7.54
CA ALA A 152 29.65 -6.63 7.52
C ALA A 152 30.22 -6.38 8.93
N ALA A 153 29.38 -6.03 9.91
CA ALA A 153 29.78 -5.86 11.31
C ALA A 153 30.40 -7.13 11.95
N PRO A 154 29.79 -8.33 11.85
CA PRO A 154 30.39 -9.55 12.41
C PRO A 154 31.65 -10.01 11.66
N GLU A 155 31.83 -9.63 10.39
CA GLU A 155 33.08 -9.87 9.66
C GLU A 155 34.18 -8.88 10.05
N ALA A 156 33.85 -7.60 10.26
CA ALA A 156 34.79 -6.58 10.73
C ALA A 156 35.26 -6.86 12.16
N GLU A 157 34.35 -7.29 13.06
CA GLU A 157 34.68 -7.69 14.43
C GLU A 157 35.53 -8.96 14.47
N ARG A 158 35.28 -9.94 13.58
CA ARG A 158 36.16 -11.12 13.41
C ARG A 158 37.52 -10.78 12.79
N GLY A 159 37.57 -9.85 11.85
CA GLY A 159 38.81 -9.38 11.23
C GLY A 159 39.70 -8.64 12.24
N GLN A 160 39.12 -7.74 13.03
CA GLN A 160 39.84 -7.00 14.08
C GLN A 160 40.28 -7.89 15.26
N ALA A 161 39.52 -8.94 15.59
CA ALA A 161 39.95 -9.92 16.60
C ALA A 161 41.18 -10.74 16.14
N ASN A 162 41.32 -10.97 14.82
CA ASN A 162 42.42 -11.72 14.23
C ASN A 162 43.67 -10.86 13.97
N GLU A 163 43.52 -9.56 13.70
CA GLU A 163 44.64 -8.62 13.56
C GLU A 163 45.30 -8.24 14.90
N ASN A 164 44.57 -8.38 16.01
CA ASN A 164 45.05 -8.06 17.36
C ASN A 164 45.58 -9.27 18.14
N THR A 165 45.70 -10.45 17.53
CA THR A 165 46.38 -11.59 18.17
C THR A 165 47.86 -11.52 17.80
N PRO A 166 48.77 -11.17 18.72
CA PRO A 166 50.19 -11.21 18.42
C PRO A 166 50.59 -12.67 18.21
N LEU A 167 51.17 -12.95 17.04
CA LEU A 167 51.86 -14.21 16.69
C LEU A 167 53.12 -14.36 17.54
N LEU A 168 52.96 -14.53 18.85
CA LEU A 168 54.00 -14.92 19.80
C LEU A 168 53.43 -15.98 20.73
N ALA A 169 53.41 -17.20 20.22
CA ALA A 169 53.66 -18.39 21.02
C ALA A 169 54.70 -19.20 20.26
N ASP A 170 55.95 -18.70 20.30
CA ASP A 170 57.14 -19.54 20.19
C ASP A 170 57.15 -20.45 21.41
N GLU A 171 56.99 -21.76 21.19
CA GLU A 171 57.80 -22.82 21.82
C GLU A 171 58.04 -23.93 20.79
#